data_AF-A0A2V7Q211-F1
#
_entry.id   AF-A0A2V7Q211-F1
#
_cell.length_a   1.000
_cell.length_b   1.000
_cell.length_c   1.000
_cell.angle_alpha   90.00
_cell.angle_beta   90.00
_cell.angle_gamma   90.00
#
_symmetry.space_group_name_H-M   'P 1'
#
loop_
_entity.id
_entity.type
_entity.pdbx_description
1 polymer ?
#
loop_
_entity_poly.entity_id
_entity_poly.type
_entity_poly.pdbx_seq_one_letter_code
_entity_poly.pdbx_strand_id
1 'polypeptide(L)'
;MSTNMTTAAPSVTAAVTPNRVGSGVVLMNPADQPASLLPSAFERTIAHVKDWRSPVLLIHGDDDRNVQFSQTVQLATALRTQSVDVEQLIFPDDIHDFLTHAHWVAAYEAAADFFQRRLGGGTSATSRR
;
A
#
# COMPACT_ATOMS: atom_id res chain seq x y z
N MET A 1 -41.71 10.62 -48.50
CA MET A 1 -40.53 11.44 -48.19
C MET A 1 -40.47 11.60 -46.68
N SER A 2 -39.56 10.89 -46.00
CA SER A 2 -39.41 10.92 -44.54
C SER A 2 -37.95 11.25 -44.23
N THR A 3 -37.70 12.39 -43.61
CA THR A 3 -36.38 12.86 -43.19
C THR A 3 -36.05 12.29 -41.81
N ASN A 4 -35.08 11.38 -41.72
CA ASN A 4 -34.48 10.99 -40.44
C ASN A 4 -33.49 12.08 -40.01
N MET A 5 -33.83 12.82 -38.96
CA MET A 5 -32.86 13.65 -38.24
C MET A 5 -32.05 12.76 -37.29
N THR A 6 -30.82 12.46 -37.67
CA THR A 6 -29.82 11.88 -36.75
C THR A 6 -29.24 13.01 -35.91
N THR A 7 -29.68 13.15 -34.67
CA THR A 7 -29.03 14.03 -33.69
C THR A 7 -27.67 13.43 -33.32
N ALA A 8 -26.58 14.15 -33.57
CA ALA A 8 -25.24 13.75 -33.15
C ALA A 8 -25.14 13.72 -31.62
N ALA A 9 -24.51 12.67 -31.08
CA ALA A 9 -24.20 12.57 -29.65
C ALA A 9 -23.22 13.67 -29.23
N PRO A 10 -23.32 14.20 -27.99
CA PRO A 10 -22.42 15.26 -27.53
C PRO A 10 -20.99 14.74 -27.41
N SER A 11 -20.04 15.44 -28.04
CA SER A 11 -18.61 15.20 -27.87
C SER A 11 -18.21 15.49 -26.43
N VAL A 12 -17.84 14.45 -25.68
CA VAL A 12 -17.21 14.61 -24.36
C VAL A 12 -15.76 14.99 -24.60
N THR A 13 -15.43 16.28 -24.48
CA THR A 13 -14.04 16.75 -24.43
C THR A 13 -13.43 16.26 -23.12
N ALA A 14 -12.68 15.16 -23.17
CA ALA A 14 -11.88 14.70 -22.05
C ALA A 14 -10.88 15.81 -21.66
N ALA A 15 -10.83 16.16 -20.38
CA ALA A 15 -9.88 17.12 -19.83
C ALA A 15 -8.45 16.62 -20.06
N VAL A 16 -7.79 17.18 -21.06
CA VAL A 16 -6.37 16.92 -21.36
C VAL A 16 -5.55 17.61 -20.28
N THR A 17 -4.94 16.84 -19.38
CA THR A 17 -4.02 17.35 -18.38
C THR A 17 -2.62 17.39 -19.01
N PRO A 18 -1.96 18.55 -19.12
CA PRO A 18 -0.66 18.64 -19.80
C PRO A 18 0.44 18.04 -18.93
N ASN A 19 1.03 16.92 -19.37
CA ASN A 19 2.25 16.36 -18.79
C ASN A 19 3.45 16.75 -19.67
N ARG A 20 4.54 17.22 -19.04
CA ARG A 20 5.78 17.59 -19.73
C ARG A 20 6.72 16.39 -19.76
N VAL A 21 7.15 15.99 -20.96
CA VAL A 21 8.20 14.96 -21.14
C VAL A 21 9.31 15.58 -22.00
N GLY A 22 10.46 15.87 -21.39
CA GLY A 22 11.56 16.57 -22.07
C GLY A 22 11.18 17.99 -22.53
N SER A 23 11.63 18.38 -23.72
CA SER A 23 11.39 19.72 -24.32
C SER A 23 10.04 19.85 -25.04
N GLY A 24 9.16 18.86 -24.96
CA GLY A 24 7.85 18.85 -25.63
C GLY A 24 6.68 18.57 -24.67
N VAL A 25 5.49 19.06 -25.04
CA VAL A 25 4.22 18.69 -24.41
C VAL A 25 3.58 17.62 -25.28
N VAL A 26 3.48 16.39 -24.77
CA VAL A 26 2.74 15.31 -25.43
C VAL A 26 1.38 15.21 -24.74
N LEU A 27 0.31 15.43 -25.49
CA LEU A 27 -1.06 15.26 -24.99
C LEU A 27 -1.41 13.78 -25.06
N MET A 28 -1.28 13.08 -23.94
CA MET A 28 -1.70 11.69 -23.79
C MET A 28 -3.00 11.61 -22.99
N ASN A 29 -3.91 10.75 -23.42
CA ASN A 29 -5.08 10.38 -22.64
C ASN A 29 -4.60 9.73 -21.32
N PRO A 30 -5.20 10.03 -20.15
CA PRO A 30 -4.84 9.36 -18.89
C PRO A 30 -4.84 7.82 -18.97
N ALA A 31 -5.68 7.22 -19.82
CA ALA A 31 -5.70 5.78 -20.03
C ALA A 31 -4.49 5.24 -20.83
N ASP A 32 -3.82 6.10 -21.60
CA ASP A 32 -2.70 5.76 -22.49
C ASP A 32 -1.34 6.14 -21.87
N GLN A 33 -1.34 6.62 -20.61
CA GLN A 33 -0.10 6.94 -19.91
C GLN A 33 0.65 5.63 -19.62
N PRO A 34 1.95 5.53 -19.95
CA PRO A 34 2.74 4.37 -19.56
C PRO A 34 2.74 4.23 -18.04
N ALA A 35 2.67 3.00 -17.54
CA ALA A 35 2.62 2.70 -16.11
C ALA A 35 3.80 3.33 -15.32
N SER A 36 4.92 3.62 -15.98
CA SER A 36 6.08 4.32 -15.41
C SER A 36 5.83 5.78 -15.04
N LEU A 37 4.78 6.42 -15.56
CA LEU A 37 4.38 7.78 -15.21
C LEU A 37 3.30 7.82 -14.12
N LEU A 38 2.78 6.66 -13.73
CA LEU A 38 1.88 6.56 -12.58
C LEU A 38 2.71 6.36 -11.31
N PRO A 39 2.36 7.03 -10.21
CA PRO A 39 3.01 6.76 -8.93
C PRO A 39 2.92 5.26 -8.62
N SER A 40 4.02 4.71 -8.12
CA SER A 40 4.03 3.31 -7.69
C SER A 40 2.96 3.08 -6.62
N ALA A 41 2.50 1.83 -6.47
CA ALA A 41 1.56 1.49 -5.40
C ALA A 41 2.11 1.93 -4.03
N PHE A 42 3.43 1.84 -3.82
CA PHE A 42 4.09 2.29 -2.60
C PHE A 42 4.02 3.80 -2.41
N GLU A 43 4.30 4.61 -3.43
CA GLU A 43 4.20 6.07 -3.35
C GLU A 43 2.79 6.52 -2.98
N ARG A 44 1.78 5.84 -3.51
CA ARG A 44 0.38 6.06 -3.12
C ARG A 44 0.13 5.73 -1.66
N THR A 45 0.69 4.64 -1.14
CA THR A 45 0.60 4.31 0.30
C THR A 45 1.25 5.39 1.15
N ILE A 46 2.49 5.80 0.83
CA ILE A 46 3.22 6.84 1.55
C ILE A 46 2.46 8.16 1.58
N ALA A 47 1.82 8.55 0.47
CA ALA A 47 1.03 9.78 0.39
C ALA A 47 -0.15 9.83 1.40
N HIS A 48 -0.62 8.69 1.90
CA HIS A 48 -1.75 8.60 2.84
C HIS A 48 -1.31 8.30 4.29
N VAL A 49 -0.01 8.13 4.56
CA VAL A 49 0.49 7.82 5.92
C VAL A 49 0.06 8.89 6.93
N LYS A 50 -0.07 10.17 6.51
CA LYS A 50 -0.52 11.29 7.36
C LYS A 50 -1.86 11.06 8.08
N ASP A 51 -2.71 10.22 7.50
CA ASP A 51 -4.05 9.94 8.01
C ASP A 51 -4.10 8.60 8.77
N TRP A 52 -2.99 7.85 8.80
CA TRP A 52 -2.89 6.56 9.49
C TRP A 52 -2.79 6.78 11.00
N ARG A 53 -3.70 6.18 11.78
CA ARG A 53 -3.71 6.25 13.25
C ARG A 53 -3.62 4.90 13.95
N SER A 54 -4.11 3.84 13.32
CA SER A 54 -4.17 2.51 13.94
C SER A 54 -2.76 1.92 14.12
N PRO A 55 -2.49 1.23 15.25
CA PRO A 55 -1.29 0.42 15.40
C PRO A 55 -1.14 -0.57 14.25
N VAL A 56 0.10 -0.92 13.90
CA VAL A 56 0.39 -1.87 12.82
C VAL A 56 1.52 -2.82 13.19
N LEU A 57 1.41 -4.06 12.73
CA LEU A 57 2.48 -5.04 12.66
C LEU A 57 2.92 -5.20 11.20
N LEU A 58 4.20 -4.99 10.92
CA LEU A 58 4.79 -5.22 9.60
C LEU A 58 5.63 -6.51 9.65
N ILE A 59 5.30 -7.49 8.80
CA ILE A 59 6.05 -8.75 8.68
C ILE A 59 6.64 -8.84 7.27
N HIS A 60 7.95 -9.06 7.14
CA HIS A 60 8.63 -9.01 5.82
C HIS A 60 9.86 -9.92 5.76
N GLY A 61 10.09 -10.59 4.63
CA GLY A 61 11.36 -11.26 4.29
C GLY A 61 12.31 -10.28 3.60
N ASP A 62 13.55 -10.13 4.08
CA ASP A 62 14.42 -9.03 3.62
C ASP A 62 15.02 -9.20 2.20
N ASP A 63 15.06 -10.42 1.65
CA ASP A 63 15.46 -10.72 0.25
C ASP A 63 14.24 -10.77 -0.69
N ASP A 64 13.13 -10.11 -0.35
CA ASP A 64 11.99 -9.96 -1.25
C ASP A 64 12.30 -9.02 -2.44
N ARG A 65 12.37 -9.62 -3.64
CA ARG A 65 12.61 -8.93 -4.91
C ARG A 65 11.35 -8.40 -5.59
N ASN A 66 10.18 -8.84 -5.16
CA ASN A 66 8.89 -8.35 -5.64
C ASN A 66 8.51 -7.06 -4.91
N VAL A 67 8.71 -7.03 -3.59
CA VAL A 67 8.51 -5.86 -2.75
C VAL A 67 9.78 -5.58 -1.96
N GLN A 68 10.57 -4.64 -2.47
CA GLN A 68 11.85 -4.27 -1.88
C GLN A 68 11.70 -3.93 -0.39
N PHE A 69 12.53 -4.54 0.46
CA PHE A 69 12.50 -4.33 1.90
C PHE A 69 12.65 -2.85 2.33
N SER A 70 13.31 -2.04 1.51
CA SER A 70 13.41 -0.58 1.69
C SER A 70 12.05 0.12 1.78
N GLN A 71 10.99 -0.44 1.18
CA GLN A 71 9.63 0.07 1.29
C GLN A 71 9.09 -0.11 2.70
N THR A 72 9.31 -1.26 3.33
CA THR A 72 8.95 -1.52 4.73
C THR A 72 9.71 -0.60 5.68
N VAL A 73 11.01 -0.38 5.45
CA VAL A 73 11.83 0.56 6.24
C VAL A 73 11.28 2.00 6.14
N GLN A 74 10.97 2.46 4.93
CA GLN A 74 10.42 3.78 4.69
C GLN A 74 9.05 3.96 5.33
N LEU A 75 8.14 2.98 5.18
CA LEU A 75 6.81 3.01 5.79
C LEU A 75 6.89 3.03 7.32
N ALA A 76 7.70 2.15 7.92
CA ALA A 76 7.89 2.11 9.37
C ALA A 76 8.42 3.45 9.92
N THR A 77 9.38 4.05 9.21
CA THR A 77 9.94 5.36 9.59
C THR A 77 8.89 6.47 9.51
N ALA A 78 8.11 6.50 8.43
CA ALA A 78 7.07 7.50 8.23
C ALA A 78 5.95 7.39 9.28
N LEU A 79 5.54 6.16 9.62
CA LEU A 79 4.53 5.90 10.66
C LEU A 79 5.03 6.27 12.06
N ARG A 80 6.27 5.89 12.42
CA ARG A 80 6.87 6.23 13.71
C ARG A 80 7.04 7.74 13.89
N THR A 81 7.40 8.45 12.82
CA THR A 81 7.50 9.93 12.83
C THR A 81 6.16 10.58 13.23
N GLN A 82 5.04 9.91 12.95
CA GLN A 82 3.70 10.37 13.32
C GLN A 82 3.20 9.79 14.65
N SER A 83 4.07 9.13 15.41
CA SER A 83 3.74 8.45 16.68
C SER A 83 2.71 7.32 16.52
N VAL A 84 2.62 6.70 15.34
CA VAL A 84 1.91 5.43 15.19
C VAL A 84 2.73 4.33 15.85
N ASP A 85 2.06 3.45 16.58
CA ASP A 85 2.68 2.27 17.18
C ASP A 85 2.97 1.22 16.11
N VAL A 86 4.26 0.94 15.88
CA VAL A 86 4.76 0.08 14.81
C VAL A 86 5.58 -1.06 15.39
N GLU A 87 5.04 -2.26 15.28
CA GLU A 87 5.72 -3.53 15.55
C GLU A 87 6.27 -4.11 14.23
N GLN A 88 7.40 -4.81 14.28
CA GLN A 88 8.03 -5.41 13.10
C GLN A 88 8.52 -6.83 13.40
N LEU A 89 8.34 -7.74 12.44
CA LEU A 89 8.93 -9.07 12.42
C LEU A 89 9.61 -9.28 11.07
N ILE A 90 10.94 -9.29 11.05
CA ILE A 90 11.72 -9.43 9.82
C ILE A 90 12.38 -10.81 9.82
N PHE A 91 12.23 -11.54 8.71
CA PHE A 91 12.89 -12.81 8.49
C PHE A 91 14.06 -12.61 7.53
N PRO A 92 15.32 -12.71 8.00
CA PRO A 92 16.48 -12.63 7.13
C PRO A 92 16.50 -13.77 6.13
N ASP A 93 16.97 -13.48 4.91
CA ASP A 93 17.11 -14.40 3.78
C ASP A 93 15.80 -15.00 3.24
N ASP A 94 14.64 -14.62 3.81
CA ASP A 94 13.33 -14.97 3.27
C ASP A 94 12.96 -14.04 2.10
N ILE A 95 12.27 -14.61 1.11
CA ILE A 95 11.82 -13.90 -0.09
C ILE A 95 10.38 -13.38 0.11
N HIS A 96 9.64 -13.17 -0.99
CA HIS A 96 8.23 -12.74 -0.95
C HIS A 96 7.31 -13.70 -0.15
N ASP A 97 7.62 -14.99 -0.13
CA ASP A 97 6.99 -16.00 0.72
C ASP A 97 7.95 -16.41 1.85
N PHE A 98 7.41 -16.83 2.99
CA PHE A 98 8.22 -17.37 4.08
C PHE A 98 8.79 -18.74 3.71
N LEU A 99 10.10 -18.94 3.83
CA LEU A 99 10.76 -20.12 3.28
C LEU A 99 10.64 -21.36 4.16
N THR A 100 10.44 -21.19 5.46
CA THR A 100 10.42 -22.29 6.44
C THR A 100 9.09 -22.36 7.17
N HIS A 101 8.60 -23.57 7.46
CA HIS A 101 7.41 -23.76 8.28
C HIS A 101 7.50 -23.02 9.63
N ALA A 102 8.70 -22.93 10.22
CA ALA A 102 8.90 -22.17 11.44
C ALA A 102 8.60 -20.67 11.27
N HIS A 103 9.02 -20.05 10.15
CA HIS A 103 8.69 -18.66 9.85
C HIS A 103 7.20 -18.47 9.57
N TRP A 104 6.54 -19.42 8.90
CA TRP A 104 5.08 -19.41 8.75
C TRP A 104 4.37 -19.39 10.10
N VAL A 105 4.74 -20.31 11.01
CA VAL A 105 4.16 -20.38 12.35
C VAL A 105 4.43 -19.10 13.13
N ALA A 106 5.67 -18.61 13.14
CA ALA A 106 6.04 -17.38 13.85
C ALA A 106 5.27 -16.15 13.33
N ALA A 107 5.06 -16.04 12.02
CA ALA A 107 4.27 -14.95 11.44
C ALA A 107 2.79 -15.02 11.88
N TYR A 108 2.20 -16.22 11.89
CA TYR A 108 0.82 -16.41 12.33
C TYR A 108 0.64 -16.14 13.82
N GLU A 109 1.55 -16.63 14.66
CA GLU A 109 1.53 -16.37 16.11
C GLU A 109 1.68 -14.87 16.39
N ALA A 110 2.63 -14.18 15.75
CA ALA A 110 2.81 -12.74 15.90
C ALA A 110 1.56 -11.95 15.48
N ALA A 111 0.92 -12.32 14.37
CA ALA A 111 -0.32 -11.69 13.92
C ALA A 111 -1.48 -11.94 14.90
N ALA A 112 -1.65 -13.17 15.37
CA ALA A 112 -2.69 -13.53 16.33
C ALA A 112 -2.52 -12.77 17.66
N ASP A 113 -1.31 -12.75 18.20
CA ASP A 113 -0.97 -12.03 19.43
C ASP A 113 -1.17 -10.52 19.27
N PHE A 114 -0.79 -9.96 18.12
CA PHE A 114 -1.01 -8.55 17.80
C PHE A 114 -2.51 -8.22 17.82
N PHE A 115 -3.34 -8.98 17.10
CA PHE A 115 -4.78 -8.73 17.10
C PHE A 115 -5.41 -8.97 18.47
N GLN A 116 -5.00 -10.00 19.21
CA GLN A 116 -5.48 -10.25 20.56
C GLN A 116 -5.22 -9.06 21.48
N ARG A 117 -4.02 -8.47 21.46
CA ARG A 117 -3.70 -7.29 22.26
C ARG A 117 -4.43 -6.02 21.81
N ARG A 118 -4.63 -5.83 20.51
CA ARG A 118 -5.21 -4.58 19.96
C ARG A 118 -6.73 -4.58 19.90
N LEU A 119 -7.35 -5.74 19.72
CA LEU A 119 -8.80 -5.88 19.51
C LEU A 119 -9.50 -6.69 20.61
N GLY A 120 -8.77 -7.51 21.37
CA GLY A 120 -9.31 -8.45 22.35
C GLY A 120 -9.87 -7.85 23.64
N GLY A 121 -10.33 -6.59 23.61
CA GLY A 121 -11.18 -5.93 24.61
C GLY A 121 -11.07 -6.44 26.05
N GLY A 122 -10.13 -5.89 26.82
CA GLY A 122 -10.15 -5.87 28.29
C GLY A 122 -10.73 -7.11 28.98
N THR A 123 -9.94 -8.17 29.11
CA THR A 123 -10.07 -9.02 30.29
C THR A 123 -8.83 -8.79 31.15
N SER A 124 -8.96 -7.96 32.19
CA SER A 124 -8.13 -8.12 33.38
C SER A 124 -8.28 -9.56 33.83
N ALA A 125 -7.33 -10.41 33.43
CA ALA A 125 -7.16 -11.71 34.04
C ALA A 125 -6.88 -11.45 35.51
N THR A 126 -7.92 -11.69 36.31
CA THR A 126 -7.92 -11.62 37.76
C THR A 126 -6.69 -12.35 38.27
N SER A 127 -5.89 -11.64 39.08
CA SER A 127 -4.87 -12.22 39.94
C SER A 127 -5.43 -13.49 40.58
N ARG A 128 -4.91 -14.64 40.17
CA ARG A 128 -4.98 -15.84 41.00
C ARG A 128 -3.67 -15.91 41.77
N ARG A 129 -3.82 -15.76 43.09
CA ARG A 129 -2.83 -16.02 44.13
C ARG A 129 -2.27 -17.42 44.03
#